data_AF-A0A1Y3TAW8-F1
#
_entry.id   AF-A0A1Y3TAW8-F1
#
_cell.length_a   1.000
_cell.length_b   1.000
_cell.length_c   1.000
_cell.angle_alpha   90.00
_cell.angle_beta   90.00
_cell.angle_gamma   90.00
#
_symmetry.space_group_name_H-M   'P 1'
#
loop_
_entity.id
_entity.type
_entity.pdbx_description
1 polymer ?
#
loop_
_entity_poly.entity_id
_entity_poly.type
_entity_poly.pdbx_seq_one_letter_code
_entity_poly.pdbx_strand_id
1 'polypeptide(L)'
;MKLRLLQPEETEGVMNYDPYAVGERIQSLRKECELTQDQLAIDLNISDRYMRNLERGERVPSIDLFVELHERFGASLDGTILLVKLK
;
A
#
# COMPACT_ATOMS: atom_id res chain seq x y z
N MET A 1 0.96 -29.81 19.25
CA MET A 1 2.10 -29.30 18.45
C MET A 1 2.45 -27.91 18.97
N LYS A 2 3.66 -27.71 19.51
CA LYS A 2 4.09 -26.39 20.00
C LYS A 2 4.28 -25.46 18.79
N LEU A 3 3.55 -24.35 18.74
CA LEU A 3 3.90 -23.24 17.86
C LEU A 3 5.30 -22.77 18.29
N ARG A 4 6.31 -23.01 17.46
CA ARG A 4 7.66 -22.45 17.68
C ARG A 4 7.61 -21.00 17.22
N LEU A 5 7.87 -20.08 18.15
CA LEU A 5 8.12 -18.68 17.81
C LEU A 5 9.44 -18.65 17.04
N LEU A 6 9.38 -18.20 15.77
CA LEU A 6 10.55 -18.05 14.91
C LEU A 6 11.49 -17.01 15.50
N GLN A 7 12.80 -17.26 15.44
CA GLN A 7 13.79 -16.33 15.97
C GLN A 7 13.95 -15.13 15.03
N PRO A 8 14.28 -13.93 15.54
CA PRO A 8 14.42 -12.72 14.72
C PRO A 8 15.44 -12.88 13.57
N GLU A 9 16.47 -13.68 13.77
CA GLU A 9 17.48 -14.01 12.76
C GLU A 9 16.98 -14.96 11.65
N GLU A 10 15.85 -15.65 11.86
CA GLU A 10 15.13 -16.40 10.82
C GLU A 10 14.14 -15.51 10.03
N THR A 11 14.09 -14.20 10.33
CA THR A 11 13.23 -13.21 9.66
C THR A 11 13.94 -12.38 8.59
N GLU A 12 15.22 -12.67 8.26
CA GLU A 12 15.89 -12.02 7.14
C GLU A 12 15.22 -12.45 5.82
N GLY A 13 14.35 -11.56 5.31
CA GLY A 13 13.41 -11.81 4.22
C GLY A 13 11.96 -11.43 4.53
N VAL A 14 11.66 -10.97 5.75
CA VAL A 14 10.33 -10.51 6.12
C VAL A 14 10.10 -9.10 5.57
N MET A 15 9.31 -9.06 4.48
CA MET A 15 8.61 -7.88 3.99
C MET A 15 7.94 -7.14 5.15
N ASN A 16 8.47 -5.98 5.52
CA ASN A 16 7.78 -5.10 6.46
C ASN A 16 6.87 -4.16 5.66
N TYR A 17 5.63 -4.62 5.40
CA TYR A 17 4.59 -3.77 4.83
C TYR A 17 4.05 -2.84 5.92
N ASP A 18 4.36 -1.55 5.85
CA ASP A 18 3.78 -0.54 6.73
C ASP A 18 2.55 0.11 6.07
N PRO A 19 1.32 -0.23 6.48
CA PRO A 19 0.11 0.33 5.90
C PRO A 19 0.02 1.86 6.05
N TYR A 20 0.59 2.43 7.11
CA TYR A 20 0.57 3.88 7.33
C TYR A 20 1.46 4.60 6.32
N ALA A 21 2.69 4.14 6.15
CA ALA A 21 3.62 4.69 5.18
C ALA A 21 3.07 4.58 3.75
N VAL A 22 2.43 3.45 3.42
CA VAL A 22 1.77 3.27 2.12
C VAL A 22 0.60 4.22 1.93
N GLY A 23 -0.26 4.36 2.94
CA GLY A 23 -1.38 5.32 2.91
C GLY A 23 -0.91 6.76 2.70
N GLU A 24 0.14 7.17 3.40
CA GLU A 24 0.74 8.50 3.27
C GLU A 24 1.33 8.73 1.86
N ARG A 25 1.96 7.70 1.30
CA ARG A 25 2.51 7.77 -0.06
C ARG A 25 1.42 7.91 -1.11
N ILE A 26 0.36 7.10 -1.02
CA ILE A 26 -0.81 7.19 -1.92
C ILE A 26 -1.43 8.58 -1.82
N GLN A 27 -1.59 9.12 -0.61
CA GLN A 27 -2.12 10.47 -0.42
C GLN A 27 -1.24 11.53 -1.10
N SER A 28 0.08 11.41 -0.98
CA SER A 28 1.03 12.36 -1.55
C SER A 28 0.96 12.34 -3.07
N LEU A 29 1.00 11.15 -3.68
CA LEU A 29 0.87 10.97 -5.12
C LEU A 29 -0.45 11.47 -5.67
N ARG A 30 -1.56 11.23 -4.96
CA ARG A 30 -2.86 11.79 -5.33
C ARG A 30 -2.82 13.32 -5.39
N LYS A 31 -2.19 13.97 -4.40
CA LYS A 31 -2.06 15.43 -4.33
C LYS A 31 -1.12 15.96 -5.43
N GLU A 32 -0.04 15.25 -5.74
CA GLU A 32 0.86 15.57 -6.86
C GLU A 32 0.13 15.54 -8.21
N CYS A 33 -0.88 14.67 -8.36
CA CYS A 33 -1.77 14.63 -9.51
C CYS A 33 -2.97 15.60 -9.42
N GLU A 34 -3.04 16.46 -8.39
CA GLU A 34 -4.15 17.40 -8.15
C GLU A 34 -5.54 16.75 -8.04
N LEU A 35 -5.60 15.48 -7.65
CA LEU A 35 -6.86 14.73 -7.53
C LEU A 35 -7.47 14.88 -6.13
N THR A 36 -8.81 14.93 -6.06
CA THR A 36 -9.54 14.79 -4.78
C THR A 36 -9.64 13.31 -4.38
N GLN A 37 -9.92 13.03 -3.10
CA GLN A 37 -10.14 11.65 -2.64
C GLN A 37 -11.29 10.99 -3.41
N ASP A 38 -12.38 11.71 -3.65
CA ASP A 38 -13.52 11.20 -4.43
C ASP A 38 -13.13 10.86 -5.86
N GLN A 39 -12.35 11.71 -6.53
CA GLN A 39 -11.93 11.46 -7.91
C GLN A 39 -11.06 10.20 -8.00
N LEU A 40 -10.10 10.03 -7.09
CA LEU A 40 -9.28 8.83 -7.07
C LEU A 40 -10.10 7.58 -6.66
N ALA A 41 -11.08 7.72 -5.78
CA ALA A 41 -11.95 6.62 -5.38
C ALA A 41 -12.82 6.12 -6.55
N ILE A 42 -13.40 7.05 -7.32
CA ILE A 42 -14.16 6.73 -8.55
C ILE A 42 -13.26 6.02 -9.55
N ASP A 43 -12.07 6.57 -9.78
CA ASP A 43 -11.09 6.05 -10.72
C ASP A 43 -10.65 4.62 -10.39
N LEU A 44 -10.50 4.29 -9.11
CA LEU A 44 -10.14 2.96 -8.60
C LEU A 44 -11.36 2.07 -8.29
N ASN A 45 -12.57 2.52 -8.65
CA ASN A 45 -13.83 1.83 -8.38
C ASN A 45 -14.00 1.37 -6.91
N ILE A 46 -13.63 2.24 -5.96
CA ILE A 46 -13.79 2.04 -4.52
C ILE A 46 -14.66 3.14 -3.90
N SER A 47 -15.14 2.93 -2.67
CA SER A 47 -15.86 3.98 -1.95
C SER A 47 -14.94 5.07 -1.41
N ASP A 48 -15.47 6.29 -1.28
CA ASP A 48 -14.84 7.42 -0.60
C ASP A 48 -14.31 7.04 0.80
N ARG A 49 -15.10 6.27 1.56
CA ARG A 49 -14.75 5.76 2.87
C ARG A 49 -13.56 4.82 2.81
N TYR A 50 -13.52 3.95 1.81
CA TYR A 50 -12.37 3.06 1.61
C TYR A 50 -11.12 3.88 1.30
N MET A 51 -11.21 4.84 0.37
CA MET A 51 -10.09 5.72 0.01
C MET A 51 -9.54 6.48 1.23
N ARG A 52 -10.41 7.03 2.08
CA ARG A 52 -9.99 7.73 3.30
C ARG A 52 -9.28 6.80 4.29
N ASN A 53 -9.80 5.60 4.48
CA ASN A 53 -9.20 4.61 5.38
C ASN A 53 -7.87 4.09 4.82
N LEU A 54 -7.76 3.95 3.50
CA LEU A 54 -6.55 3.55 2.80
C LEU A 54 -5.44 4.59 3.00
N GLU A 55 -5.71 5.87 2.78
CA GLU A 55 -4.72 6.94 3.01
C GLU A 55 -4.29 7.08 4.48
N ARG A 56 -5.12 6.65 5.42
CA ARG A 56 -4.81 6.65 6.86
C ARG A 56 -4.08 5.39 7.32
N GLY A 57 -3.84 4.42 6.44
CA GLY A 57 -3.28 3.11 6.79
C GLY A 57 -4.21 2.23 7.63
N GLU A 58 -5.48 2.60 7.77
CA GLU A 58 -6.49 1.84 8.54
C GLU A 58 -7.06 0.66 7.74
N ARG A 59 -6.78 0.63 6.43
CA ARG A 59 -7.13 -0.44 5.51
C ARG A 59 -5.94 -0.78 4.63
N VAL A 60 -5.70 -2.08 4.47
CA VAL A 60 -4.76 -2.62 3.51
C VAL A 60 -5.50 -2.86 2.19
N PRO A 61 -4.98 -2.41 1.04
CA PRO A 61 -5.59 -2.68 -0.26
C PRO A 61 -5.59 -4.18 -0.56
N SER A 62 -6.57 -4.65 -1.34
CA SER A 62 -6.49 -5.98 -1.94
C SER A 62 -5.33 -6.03 -2.94
N ILE A 63 -4.92 -7.24 -3.32
CA ILE A 63 -3.86 -7.42 -4.33
C ILE A 63 -4.26 -6.74 -5.65
N ASP A 64 -5.51 -6.88 -6.07
CA ASP A 64 -6.01 -6.26 -7.31
C ASP A 64 -5.94 -4.73 -7.25
N LEU A 65 -6.39 -4.13 -6.14
CA LEU A 65 -6.32 -2.68 -5.93
C LEU A 65 -4.87 -2.20 -5.84
N PHE A 66 -3.99 -3.00 -5.24
CA PHE A 66 -2.58 -2.71 -5.18
C PHE A 66 -1.94 -2.69 -6.58
N VAL A 67 -2.28 -3.66 -7.44
CA VAL A 67 -1.84 -3.68 -8.85
C VAL A 67 -2.35 -2.45 -9.58
N GLU A 68 -3.62 -2.06 -9.41
CA GLU A 68 -4.18 -0.88 -10.06
C GLU A 68 -3.53 0.43 -9.60
N LEU A 69 -3.22 0.55 -8.30
CA LEU A 69 -2.42 1.64 -7.75
C LEU A 69 -0.99 1.66 -8.34
N HIS A 70 -0.39 0.48 -8.55
CA HIS A 70 0.92 0.35 -9.17
C HIS A 70 0.89 0.70 -10.66
N GLU A 71 -0.14 0.30 -11.41
CA GLU A 71 -0.29 0.69 -12.81
C GLU A 71 -0.46 2.21 -12.96
N ARG A 72 -1.15 2.85 -12.01
CA ARG A 72 -1.38 4.29 -12.00
C ARG A 72 -0.17 5.11 -11.56
N PHE A 73 0.48 4.71 -10.47
CA PHE A 73 1.54 5.49 -9.83
C PHE A 73 2.96 4.92 -10.04
N GLY A 74 3.08 3.68 -10.52
CA GLY A 74 4.31 3.03 -10.94
C GLY A 74 5.40 3.00 -9.88
N ALA A 75 6.63 3.25 -10.34
CA ALA A 75 7.85 3.32 -9.53
C ALA A 75 7.79 4.35 -8.39
N SER A 76 6.86 5.30 -8.45
CA SER A 76 6.66 6.28 -7.37
C SER A 76 6.02 5.64 -6.13
N LEU A 77 5.31 4.52 -6.28
CA LEU A 77 4.75 3.75 -5.17
C LEU A 77 5.78 2.76 -4.58
N ASP A 78 6.74 2.30 -5.40
CA ASP A 78 7.79 1.34 -5.03
C ASP A 78 8.78 1.87 -3.97
N GLY A 79 8.93 3.20 -3.84
CA GLY A 79 9.82 3.81 -2.85
C GLY A 79 9.44 3.56 -1.39
N THR A 80 8.21 3.09 -1.13
CA THR A 80 7.67 2.87 0.22
C THR A 80 7.19 1.42 0.42
N ILE A 81 6.94 0.69 -0.67
CA ILE A 81 6.60 -0.73 -0.62
C ILE A 81 7.85 -1.56 -0.86
N LEU A 82 8.35 -2.19 0.20
CA LEU A 82 9.38 -3.22 0.12
C LEU A 82 8.77 -4.52 -0.44
N LEU A 83 8.30 -4.47 -1.70
CA LEU A 83 8.17 -5.66 -2.50
C LEU A 83 9.59 -6.08 -2.85
N VAL A 84 10.08 -7.06 -2.09
CA VAL A 84 11.37 -7.75 -2.29
C VAL A 84 11.61 -7.88 -3.79
N LYS A 85 12.62 -7.18 -4.33
CA LYS A 85 13.23 -7.57 -5.59
C LYS A 85 13.76 -8.99 -5.39
N LEU A 86 12.95 -9.97 -5.74
CA LEU A 86 13.41 -11.34 -5.93
C LEU A 86 14.38 -11.26 -7.11
N LYS A 87 15.68 -11.38 -6.80
CA LYS A 87 16.71 -11.68 -7.78
C LYS A 87 16.58 -13.12 -8.24
#